data_AF-A0A396JSW5-F1
#
_entry.id   AF-A0A396JSW5-F1
#
_cell.length_a   1.000
_cell.length_b   1.000
_cell.length_c   1.000
_cell.angle_alpha   90.00
_cell.angle_beta   90.00
_cell.angle_gamma   90.00
#
_symmetry.space_group_name_H-M   'P 1'
#
loop_
_entity.id
_entity.type
_entity.pdbx_description
1 polymer ?
#
loop_
_entity_poly.entity_id
_entity_poly.type
_entity_poly.pdbx_seq_one_letter_code
_entity_poly.pdbx_strand_id
1 'polypeptide(L)' 'MFIELWMCHLQQNTKMEGTVFAPTLEGMKHIKSEQGEILSQPFLDVCKHILPVIGHYSTSFDMLLLQDEDNERKT' A
#
# COMPACT_ATOMS: atom_id res chain seq x y z
N MET A 1 0.21 7.28 -15.69
CA MET A 1 0.32 8.65 -15.13
C MET A 1 -0.06 8.72 -13.64
N PHE A 2 -1.13 8.04 -13.19
CA PHE A 2 -1.48 7.98 -11.76
C PHE A 2 -0.46 7.24 -10.87
N ILE A 3 0.18 6.19 -11.38
CA ILE A 3 1.17 5.41 -10.63
C ILE A 3 2.44 6.23 -10.36
N GLU A 4 2.91 6.99 -11.35
CA GLU A 4 4.04 7.93 -11.24
C GLU A 4 3.76 9.04 -10.22
N LEU A 5 2.56 9.62 -10.26
CA LEU A 5 2.16 10.66 -9.31
C LEU A 5 2.02 10.08 -7.88
N TRP A 6 1.45 8.89 -7.73
CA TRP A 6 1.29 8.22 -6.44
C TRP A 6 2.64 7.82 -5.84
N MET A 7 3.60 7.34 -6.65
CA MET A 7 4.97 7.07 -6.21
C MET A 7 5.73 8.34 -5.82
N CYS A 8 5.64 9.41 -6.61
CA CYS A 8 6.26 10.70 -6.26
C CYS A 8 5.64 11.32 -4.99
N HIS A 9 4.34 11.13 -4.77
CA HIS A 9 3.64 11.67 -3.60
C HIS A 9 3.90 10.86 -2.33
N LEU A 10 4.11 9.53 -2.44
CA LEU A 10 4.49 8.70 -1.29
C LEU A 10 5.86 9.08 -0.71
N GLN A 11 6.73 9.70 -1.52
CA GLN A 11 8.06 10.14 -1.11
C GLN A 11 8.05 11.39 -0.21
N GLN A 12 6.91 12.08 -0.04
CA GLN A 12 6.86 13.40 0.61
C GLN A 12 6.40 13.45 2.08
N ASN A 13 6.20 12.31 2.76
CA ASN A 13 5.77 12.34 4.18
C ASN A 13 6.64 11.44 5.08
N THR A 14 7.82 11.96 5.42
CA THR A 14 8.84 11.30 6.26
C THR A 14 8.44 11.29 7.74
N LYS A 15 7.53 10.39 8.13
CA LYS A 15 7.37 9.96 9.53
C LYS A 15 6.67 8.59 9.67
N MET A 16 7.14 7.59 8.92
CA MET A 16 6.68 6.19 9.03
C MET A 16 7.74 5.24 9.61
N GLU A 17 8.74 5.77 10.31
CA GLU A 17 9.69 4.96 11.08
C GLU A 17 8.94 4.16 12.16
N GLY A 18 9.09 2.84 12.14
CA GLY A 18 8.41 1.91 13.07
C GLY A 18 7.03 1.41 12.63
N THR A 19 6.55 1.79 11.43
CA THR A 19 5.30 1.24 10.88
C THR A 19 5.55 -0.05 10.11
N VAL A 20 4.51 -0.88 9.95
CA VAL A 20 4.55 -2.09 9.08
C VAL A 20 4.88 -1.78 7.62
N PHE A 21 4.80 -0.51 7.21
CA PHE A 21 5.12 -0.02 5.87
C PHE A 21 6.60 0.36 5.70
N ALA A 22 7.38 0.44 6.78
CA ALA A 22 8.81 0.77 6.71
C ALA A 22 9.63 -0.08 5.71
N PRO A 23 9.53 -1.42 5.70
CA PRO A 23 10.26 -2.24 4.72
C PRO A 23 9.82 -1.97 3.27
N THR A 24 8.53 -1.70 3.06
CA THR A 24 7.99 -1.34 1.74
C THR A 24 8.58 -0.01 1.25
N LEU A 25 8.63 1.02 2.12
CA LEU A 25 9.16 2.35 1.77
C LEU A 25 10.66 2.33 1.48
N GLU A 26 11.42 1.48 2.17
CA GLU A 26 12.85 1.30 1.90
C GLU A 26 13.08 0.61 0.55
N GLY A 27 12.32 -0.44 0.24
CA GLY A 27 12.33 -1.07 -1.07
C GLY A 27 11.87 -0.13 -2.19
N MET A 28 11.00 0.84 -1.88
CA MET A 28 10.54 1.83 -2.84
C MET A 28 11.62 2.81 -3.35
N LYS A 29 12.79 2.88 -2.71
CA LYS A 29 13.91 3.73 -3.19
C LYS A 29 14.63 3.14 -4.40
N HIS A 30 14.51 1.84 -4.63
CA HIS A 30 15.32 1.09 -5.60
C HIS A 30 14.51 0.56 -6.80
N ILE A 31 13.24 0.95 -6.90
CA ILE A 31 12.32 0.48 -7.95
C ILE A 31 12.47 1.24 -9.26
N LYS A 32 12.94 2.48 -9.21
CA LYS A 32 13.16 3.27 -10.42
C LYS A 32 14.58 3.06 -10.92
N SER A 33 14.73 2.86 -12.23
CA SER A 33 16.03 2.92 -12.89
C SER A 33 16.57 4.36 -12.87
N GLU A 34 17.84 4.54 -13.23
CA GLU A 34 18.44 5.88 -13.37
C GLU A 34 17.68 6.75 -14.40
N GLN A 35 17.01 6.12 -15.36
CA GLN A 35 16.17 6.74 -16.38
C GLN A 35 14.73 7.02 -15.89
N GLY A 36 14.41 6.64 -14.66
CA GLY A 36 13.10 6.84 -14.03
C GLY A 36 12.06 5.77 -14.38
N GLU A 37 12.45 4.69 -15.06
CA GLU A 37 11.53 3.59 -15.40
C GLU A 37 11.30 2.69 -14.18
N ILE A 38 10.05 2.28 -13.95
CA ILE A 38 9.73 1.34 -12.88
C ILE A 38 10.19 -0.06 -13.30
N LEU A 39 11.16 -0.59 -12.56
CA LEU A 39 11.67 -1.95 -12.74
C LEU A 39 10.67 -2.94 -12.16
N SER A 40 10.20 -3.86 -13.00
CA SER A 40 9.15 -4.82 -12.65
C SER A 40 9.55 -5.77 -11.53
N GLN A 41 10.78 -6.28 -11.51
CA GLN A 41 11.25 -7.21 -10.48
C GLN A 41 11.33 -6.54 -9.09
N PRO A 42 12.08 -5.42 -8.90
CA PRO A 42 12.06 -4.67 -7.64
C PRO A 42 10.65 -4.24 -7.21
N PHE A 43 9.79 -3.89 -8.15
CA PHE A 43 8.42 -3.49 -7.86
C PHE A 43 7.61 -4.64 -7.28
N LEU A 44 7.69 -5.83 -7.89
CA LEU A 44 7.01 -7.02 -7.39
C LEU A 44 7.53 -7.45 -6.01
N ASP A 45 8.82 -7.25 -5.73
CA ASP A 45 9.39 -7.55 -4.41
C ASP A 45 8.87 -6.59 -3.32
N VAL A 46 8.74 -5.31 -3.64
CA VAL A 46 8.06 -4.34 -2.75
C VAL A 46 6.57 -4.70 -2.58
N CYS A 47 5.90 -5.15 -3.66
CA CYS A 47 4.52 -5.58 -3.60
C CYS A 47 4.31 -6.75 -2.63
N LYS A 48 5.26 -7.68 -2.49
CA LYS A 48 5.17 -8.79 -1.52
C LYS A 48 5.11 -8.30 -0.07
N HIS A 49 5.67 -7.13 0.24
CA HIS A 49 5.62 -6.55 1.58
C HIS A 49 4.32 -5.78 1.84
N ILE A 50 3.75 -5.12 0.82
CA ILE A 50 2.51 -4.33 0.97
C ILE A 50 1.23 -5.19 0.86
N LEU A 51 1.25 -6.25 0.04
CA LEU A 51 0.09 -7.11 -0.21
C LEU A 51 -0.48 -7.77 1.06
N PRO A 52 0.33 -8.30 2.00
CA PRO A 52 -0.19 -8.87 3.24
C PRO A 52 -0.86 -7.83 4.14
N VAL A 53 -0.32 -6.61 4.16
CA VAL A 53 -0.87 -5.51 4.95
C VAL A 53 -2.22 -5.10 4.38
N ILE A 54 -2.33 -4.93 3.06
CA ILE A 54 -3.60 -4.64 2.38
C ILE A 54 -4.60 -5.78 2.60
N GLY A 55 -4.19 -7.05 2.50
CA GLY A 55 -5.06 -8.21 2.71
C GLY A 55 -5.65 -8.28 4.12
N HIS A 56 -4.85 -7.96 5.14
CA HIS A 56 -5.32 -7.92 6.52
C HIS A 56 -6.40 -6.83 6.72
N TYR A 57 -6.19 -5.64 6.16
CA TYR A 57 -7.17 -4.56 6.28
C TYR A 57 -8.37 -4.74 5.34
N SER A 58 -8.23 -5.39 4.18
CA SER A 58 -9.35 -5.65 3.29
C SER A 58 -10.36 -6.60 3.93
N THR A 59 -9.90 -7.63 4.65
CA THR A 59 -10.81 -8.52 5.39
C THR A 59 -11.50 -7.80 6.54
N SER A 60 -10.78 -6.95 7.28
CA SER A 60 -11.39 -6.13 8.33
C SER A 60 -12.41 -5.12 7.78
N PHE A 61 -12.15 -4.57 6.60
CA PHE A 61 -13.04 -3.62 5.93
C PHE A 61 -14.28 -4.32 5.36
N ASP A 62 -14.10 -5.48 4.71
CA ASP A 62 -15.20 -6.33 4.26
C ASP A 62 -16.11 -6.74 5.42
N MET A 63 -15.50 -7.15 6.55
CA MET A 63 -16.25 -7.47 7.77
C MET A 63 -16.98 -6.27 8.36
N LEU A 64 -16.38 -5.07 8.31
CA LEU A 64 -17.02 -3.82 8.77
C LEU A 64 -18.25 -3.47 7.90
N LEU A 65 -18.11 -3.55 6.58
CA LEU A 65 -19.21 -3.26 5.65
C LEU A 65 -20.39 -4.22 5.84
N LEU A 66 -20.12 -5.49 6.17
CA LEU A 66 -21.18 -6.45 6.49
C LEU A 66 -21.89 -6.12 7.82
N GLN A 67 -21.21 -5.51 8.78
CA GLN A 67 -21.86 -5.05 10.02
C GLN A 67 -22.78 -3.84 9.79
N ASP A 68 -22.45 -2.96 8.86
CA ASP A 68 -23.31 -1.84 8.48
C ASP A 68 -24.64 -2.32 7.85
N GLU A 69 -24.60 -3.36 7.00
CA GLU A 69 -25.82 -3.93 6.40
C GLU A 69 -26.74 -4.64 7.43
N ASP A 70 -26.16 -5.31 8.43
CA ASP A 70 -26.93 -5.95 9.50
C ASP A 70 -27.51 -4.94 10.53
N ASN A 71 -26.90 -3.75 10.65
CA ASN A 71 -27.38 -2.68 11.51
C ASN A 71 -28.62 -1.96 10.93
N GLU A 72 -28.69 -1.77 9.60
CA GLU A 72 -29.88 -1.17 8.96
C GLU A 72 -31.11 -2.11 8.94
N ARG A 73 -30.93 -3.44 8.96
CA ARG A 73 -32.06 -4.39 9.01
C ARG A 73 -32.71 -4.59 10.39
N LYS A 74 -32.22 -3.90 11.41
CA LYS A 74 -32.75 -3.95 12.79
C LYS A 74 -33.49 -2.68 13.25
N THR A 75 -33.62 -1.68 12.39
CA THR A 75 -34.44 -0.47 12.62
C THR A 75 -35.75 -0.56 11.85
#